data_AF-A0AAD7N892-F1
#
_entry.id   AF-A0AAD7N892-F1
#
_cell.length_a   1.000
_cell.length_b   1.000
_cell.length_c   1.000
_cell.angle_alpha   90.00
_cell.angle_beta   90.00
_cell.angle_gamma   90.00
#
_symmetry.space_group_name_H-M   'P 1'
#
loop_
_entity.id
_entity.type
_entity.pdbx_description
1 polymer ?
#
loop_
_entity_poly.entity_id
_entity_poly.type
_entity_poly.pdbx_seq_one_letter_code
_entity_poly.pdbx_strand_id
1 'polypeptide(L)'
;RRGTLSNLDRIRFAVEKEFGFRPTDRAVWNSIRSSNIDRLTQNFLWKCLHNTFHVGRFWEHLDNLESLAQCQICRVQDSLEHIMLE
;
A
#
# COMPACT_ATOMS: atom_id res chain seq x y z
N ARG A 1 3.45 7.09 10.98
CA ARG A 1 2.40 7.71 10.12
C ARG A 1 2.89 8.26 8.77
N ARG A 2 4.21 8.38 8.51
CA ARG A 2 4.75 8.87 7.21
C ARG A 2 4.30 8.04 5.99
N GLY A 3 4.28 6.71 6.09
CA GLY A 3 3.84 5.83 4.99
C GLY A 3 2.41 6.12 4.52
N THR A 4 1.49 6.35 5.48
CA THR A 4 0.10 6.71 5.18
C THR A 4 -0.03 8.00 4.38
N LEU A 5 0.71 9.04 4.76
CA LEU A 5 0.69 10.33 4.05
C LEU A 5 1.26 10.19 2.63
N SER A 6 2.36 9.45 2.48
CA SER A 6 2.95 9.16 1.16
C SER A 6 1.95 8.44 0.25
N ASN A 7 1.27 7.41 0.77
CA ASN A 7 0.27 6.65 0.01
C ASN A 7 -0.96 7.48 -0.34
N LEU A 8 -1.43 8.35 0.58
CA LEU A 8 -2.52 9.28 0.27
C LEU A 8 -2.13 10.21 -0.88
N ASP A 9 -0.92 10.76 -0.86
CA ASP A 9 -0.47 11.67 -1.92
C ASP A 9 -0.29 10.96 -3.26
N ARG A 10 0.24 9.73 -3.25
CA ARG A 10 0.31 8.87 -4.45
C ARG A 10 -1.08 8.64 -5.04
N ILE A 11 -2.06 8.26 -4.22
CA ILE A 11 -3.45 8.03 -4.67
C ILE A 11 -4.05 9.31 -5.25
N ARG A 12 -3.90 10.44 -4.55
CA ARG A 12 -4.45 11.73 -4.99
C ARG A 12 -3.86 12.18 -6.32
N PHE A 13 -2.55 12.03 -6.49
CA PHE A 13 -1.86 12.34 -7.74
C PHE A 13 -2.27 11.40 -8.88
N ALA A 14 -2.40 10.09 -8.61
CA ALA A 14 -2.85 9.13 -9.61
C ALA A 14 -4.28 9.44 -10.10
N VAL A 15 -5.19 9.78 -9.19
CA VAL A 15 -6.57 10.18 -9.55
C VAL A 15 -6.59 11.48 -10.34
N GLU A 16 -5.77 12.47 -9.97
CA GLU A 16 -5.63 13.72 -10.72
C GLU A 16 -5.13 13.49 -12.14
N LYS A 17 -4.12 12.63 -12.29
CA LYS A 17 -3.55 12.29 -13.59
C LYS A 17 -4.57 11.61 -14.51
N GLU A 18 -5.40 10.72 -13.97
CA GLU A 18 -6.33 9.90 -14.76
C GLU A 18 -7.67 10.61 -15.02
N PHE A 19 -8.21 11.32 -14.02
CA PHE A 19 -9.56 11.88 -14.05
C PHE A 19 -9.61 13.41 -14.03
N GLY A 20 -8.46 14.08 -13.95
CA GLY A 20 -8.37 15.56 -14.01
C GLY A 20 -8.81 16.28 -12.74
N PHE A 21 -9.02 15.58 -11.62
CA PHE A 21 -9.33 16.21 -10.32
C PHE A 21 -8.54 15.57 -9.19
N ARG A 22 -8.12 16.38 -8.22
CA ARG A 22 -7.40 15.89 -7.04
C ARG A 22 -8.37 15.69 -5.87
N PRO A 23 -8.65 14.45 -5.43
CA PRO A 23 -9.52 14.21 -4.28
C PRO A 23 -8.87 14.72 -2.99
N THR A 24 -9.71 14.97 -1.98
CA THR A 24 -9.23 15.22 -0.60
C THR A 24 -8.86 13.91 0.08
N ASP A 25 -8.01 13.95 1.12
CA ASP A 25 -7.71 12.76 1.93
C ASP A 25 -8.98 12.10 2.46
N ARG A 26 -9.96 12.91 2.90
CA ARG A 26 -11.26 12.43 3.38
C ARG A 26 -12.04 11.67 2.30
N ALA A 27 -12.00 12.15 1.05
CA ALA A 27 -12.66 11.47 -0.06
C ALA A 27 -12.02 10.09 -0.33
N VAL A 28 -10.68 10.00 -0.26
CA VAL A 28 -9.96 8.73 -0.39
C VAL A 28 -10.31 7.77 0.75
N TRP A 29 -10.37 8.25 2.00
CA TRP A 29 -10.77 7.39 3.13
C TRP A 29 -12.21 6.89 3.03
N ASN A 30 -13.11 7.73 2.54
CA ASN A 30 -14.50 7.34 2.35
C ASN A 30 -14.66 6.34 1.21
N SER A 31 -13.88 6.47 0.12
CA SER A 31 -14.00 5.56 -1.03
C SER A 31 -13.59 4.14 -0.66
N ILE A 32 -12.50 3.95 0.10
CA ILE A 32 -12.05 2.61 0.52
C ILE A 32 -12.99 1.95 1.55
N ARG A 33 -13.92 2.70 2.14
CA ARG A 33 -14.92 2.23 3.12
C ARG A 33 -16.35 2.20 2.55
N SER A 34 -16.49 2.32 1.23
CA SER A 34 -17.79 2.32 0.58
C SER A 34 -18.56 1.03 0.89
N SER A 35 -19.87 1.15 1.12
CA SER A 35 -20.78 0.00 1.32
C SER A 35 -20.82 -0.97 0.14
N ASN A 36 -20.35 -0.52 -1.03
CA ASN A 36 -20.26 -1.32 -2.25
C ASN A 36 -19.03 -2.26 -2.26
N ILE A 37 -18.14 -2.13 -1.27
CA ILE A 37 -16.94 -2.95 -1.11
C ILE A 37 -17.17 -3.86 0.09
N ASP A 38 -16.89 -5.16 -0.03
CA ASP A 38 -17.02 -6.09 1.09
C ASP A 38 -16.01 -5.76 2.20
N ARG A 39 -16.32 -6.20 3.43
CA ARG A 39 -15.51 -5.84 4.61
C ARG A 39 -14.07 -6.34 4.56
N LEU A 40 -13.80 -7.47 3.90
CA LEU A 40 -12.43 -8.00 3.81
C LEU A 40 -11.60 -7.11 2.87
N THR A 41 -12.16 -6.73 1.73
CA THR A 41 -11.50 -5.81 0.80
C THR A 41 -11.30 -4.43 1.42
N GLN A 42 -12.27 -3.90 2.17
CA GLN A 42 -12.08 -2.62 2.90
C GLN A 42 -10.89 -2.69 3.89
N ASN A 43 -10.80 -3.79 4.66
CA ASN A 43 -9.69 -4.00 5.59
C ASN A 43 -8.35 -4.11 4.86
N PHE A 44 -8.33 -4.83 3.75
CA PHE A 44 -7.16 -4.95 2.90
C PHE A 44 -6.68 -3.58 2.41
N LEU A 45 -7.56 -2.79 1.79
CA LEU A 45 -7.26 -1.44 1.30
C LEU A 45 -6.76 -0.53 2.42
N TRP A 46 -7.38 -0.61 3.60
CA TRP A 46 -6.94 0.14 4.78
C TRP A 46 -5.49 -0.21 5.17
N LYS A 47 -5.15 -1.51 5.21
CA LYS A 47 -3.78 -1.97 5.51
C LYS A 47 -2.77 -1.55 4.44
N CYS A 48 -3.15 -1.60 3.16
CA CYS A 48 -2.32 -1.09 2.05
C CYS A 48 -2.01 0.39 2.25
N LEU A 49 -3.05 1.20 2.49
CA LEU A 49 -2.91 2.64 2.66
C LEU A 49 -2.04 2.97 3.87
N HIS A 50 -2.20 2.24 4.99
CA HIS A 50 -1.38 2.44 6.17
C HIS A 50 0.02 1.84 6.12
N ASN A 51 0.35 1.06 5.09
CA ASN A 51 1.61 0.32 4.97
C ASN A 51 1.88 -0.59 6.17
N THR A 52 0.88 -1.37 6.58
CA THR A 52 0.94 -2.22 7.79
C THR A 52 1.33 -3.67 7.51
N PHE A 53 1.52 -4.04 6.25
CA PHE A 53 1.97 -5.38 5.91
C PHE A 53 3.46 -5.55 6.24
N HIS A 54 3.80 -6.73 6.74
CA HIS A 54 5.18 -7.12 6.99
C HIS A 54 5.82 -7.57 5.69
N VAL A 55 6.46 -6.64 4.98
CA VAL A 55 7.13 -6.85 3.70
C VAL A 55 8.42 -6.04 3.63
N GLY A 56 9.37 -6.51 2.82
CA GLY A 56 10.62 -5.78 2.56
C GLY A 56 11.44 -5.53 3.84
N ARG A 57 11.81 -4.27 4.04
CA ARG A 57 12.59 -3.76 5.20
C ARG A 57 12.08 -4.19 6.56
N PHE A 58 10.81 -4.56 6.69
CA PHE A 58 10.32 -5.11 7.94
C PHE A 58 11.11 -6.34 8.37
N TRP A 59 11.58 -7.18 7.44
CA TRP A 59 12.27 -8.42 7.79
C TRP A 59 13.79 -8.25 8.00
N GLU A 60 14.39 -7.15 7.52
CA GLU A 60 15.85 -6.94 7.53
C GLU A 60 16.49 -6.90 8.92
N HIS A 61 15.70 -6.60 9.97
CA HIS A 61 16.19 -6.46 11.34
C HIS A 61 15.88 -7.67 12.21
N LEU A 62 15.32 -8.74 11.64
CA LEU A 62 14.95 -9.97 12.34
C LEU A 62 15.89 -11.10 11.94
N ASP A 63 16.65 -11.60 12.93
CA ASP A 63 17.62 -12.66 12.74
C ASP A 63 17.00 -13.91 12.09
N ASN A 64 17.65 -14.42 11.04
CA ASN A 64 17.26 -15.60 10.25
C ASN A 64 16.03 -15.41 9.34
N LEU A 65 15.47 -14.21 9.27
CA LEU A 65 14.31 -13.90 8.42
C LEU A 65 14.62 -12.84 7.36
N GLU A 66 15.86 -12.39 7.26
CA GLU A 66 16.29 -11.30 6.37
C GLU A 66 16.06 -11.63 4.90
N SER A 67 16.07 -12.92 4.53
CA SER A 67 15.76 -13.38 3.17
C SER A 67 14.33 -13.03 2.74
N LEU A 68 13.39 -12.88 3.69
CA LEU A 68 12.01 -12.47 3.41
C LEU A 68 11.89 -10.98 3.05
N ALA A 69 12.96 -10.19 3.23
CA ALA A 69 12.97 -8.80 2.81
C ALA A 69 13.12 -8.63 1.30
N GLN A 70 13.50 -9.69 0.57
CA GLN A 70 13.76 -9.64 -0.85
C GLN A 70 12.92 -10.67 -1.61
N CYS A 71 12.44 -10.28 -2.79
CA CYS A 71 11.84 -11.22 -3.72
C CYS A 71 12.92 -12.20 -4.21
N GLN A 72 12.68 -13.49 -4.02
CA GLN A 72 13.65 -14.54 -4.39
C GLN A 72 13.80 -14.71 -5.91
N ILE A 73 12.82 -14.23 -6.69
CA ILE A 73 12.82 -14.31 -8.15
C ILE A 73 13.55 -13.09 -8.72
N CYS A 74 13.12 -11.88 -8.37
CA CYS A 74 13.63 -10.63 -8.92
C CYS A 74 14.91 -10.12 -8.24
N ARG A 75 15.23 -10.64 -7.04
CA ARG A 75 16.37 -10.23 -6.19
C ARG A 75 16.37 -8.73 -5.84
N VAL A 76 15.18 -8.14 -5.73
CA VAL A 76 14.97 -6.77 -5.28
C VAL A 76 14.28 -6.74 -3.93
N GLN A 77 14.38 -5.61 -3.22
CA GLN A 77 13.68 -5.43 -1.95
C GLN A 77 12.17 -5.54 -2.17
N ASP A 78 11.53 -6.43 -1.41
CA ASP A 78 10.12 -6.71 -1.61
C ASP A 78 9.23 -5.57 -1.12
N SER A 79 8.08 -5.41 -1.76
CA SER A 79 7.07 -4.42 -1.39
C SER A 79 5.69 -4.91 -1.80
N LEU A 80 4.65 -4.35 -1.20
CA LEU A 80 3.29 -4.73 -1.56
C LEU A 80 2.99 -4.46 -3.05
N GLU A 81 3.60 -3.42 -3.63
CA GLU A 81 3.49 -3.09 -5.05
C GLU A 81 4.16 -4.15 -5.93
N HIS A 82 5.36 -4.59 -5.54
CA HIS A 82 6.09 -5.68 -6.20
C HIS A 82 5.27 -6.98 -6.18
N ILE A 83 4.81 -7.39 -5.00
CA ILE A 83 3.98 -8.61 -4.82
C ILE A 83 2.72 -8.61 -5.69
N MET A 84 2.13 -7.44 -5.95
CA MET A 84 0.87 -7.33 -6.69
C MET A 84 1.05 -7.22 -8.21
N LEU A 85 2.17 -6.64 -8.68
CA LEU A 85 2.30 -6.17 -10.06
C LEU A 85 3.46 -6.81 -10.83
N GLU A 86 4.43 -7.43 -10.15
CA GLU A 86 5.61 -8.06 -10.74
C GLU A 86 5.60 -9.58 -10.51
#